data_AF-A0A352NWX4-F1
#
_entry.id   AF-A0A352NWX4-F1
#
_cell.length_a   1.000
_cell.length_b   1.000
_cell.length_c   1.000
_cell.angle_alpha   90.00
_cell.angle_beta   90.00
_cell.angle_gamma   90.00
#
_symmetry.space_group_name_H-M   'P 1'
#
loop_
_entity.id
_entity.type
_entity.pdbx_description
1 polymer ?
#
loop_
_entity_poly.entity_id
_entity_poly.type
_entity_poly.pdbx_seq_one_letter_code
_entity_poly.pdbx_strand_id
1 'polypeptide(L)'
;PITLLLSTKNRYEHLYLPIEQNDLNKTLERLGVESLEEIHWQVEEHSIPDNLANMVIEARTDLYFLNQFAVIFKEMGQHEVTALSELAAFAKITNVEELKTLASCMYEFECFPDIYTREQYGRYMICESGRFEYDFSIIL
;
A
#
# COMPACT_ATOMS: atom_id res chain seq x y z
N PRO A 1 4.08 7.52 -0.39
CA PRO A 1 5.27 7.64 0.50
C PRO A 1 4.82 7.77 1.95
N ILE A 2 5.63 7.30 2.91
CA ILE A 2 5.39 7.48 4.35
C ILE A 2 6.63 8.15 4.95
N THR A 3 6.43 9.25 5.66
CA THR A 3 7.49 9.99 6.37
C THR A 3 7.36 9.71 7.86
N LEU A 4 8.43 9.22 8.46
CA LEU A 4 8.54 9.01 9.90
C LEU A 4 9.45 10.06 10.52
N LEU A 5 9.12 10.49 11.74
CA LEU A 5 10.07 11.16 12.63
C LEU A 5 10.62 10.15 13.61
N LEU A 6 11.93 9.92 13.56
CA LEU A 6 12.66 9.13 14.54
C LEU A 6 13.29 10.09 15.55
N SER A 7 13.19 9.76 16.83
CA SER A 7 13.69 10.59 17.91
C SER A 7 14.35 9.77 19.00
N THR A 8 15.45 10.31 19.52
CA THR A 8 16.12 9.88 20.75
C THR A 8 16.07 11.04 21.75
N LYS A 9 16.66 10.87 22.93
CA LYS A 9 16.66 11.93 23.97
C LYS A 9 17.20 13.28 23.49
N ASN A 10 18.18 13.27 22.58
CA ASN A 10 18.92 14.47 22.19
C ASN A 10 18.96 14.72 20.67
N ARG A 11 18.39 13.83 19.85
CA ARG A 11 18.47 13.89 18.38
C ARG A 11 17.14 13.47 17.76
N TYR A 12 16.88 13.98 16.57
CA TYR A 12 15.78 13.54 15.73
C TYR A 12 16.20 13.51 14.27
N GLU A 13 15.54 12.68 13.49
CA GLU A 13 15.80 12.53 12.06
C GLU A 13 14.53 12.06 11.34
N HIS A 14 14.34 12.51 10.10
CA HIS A 14 13.26 12.02 9.24
C HIS A 14 13.69 10.78 8.46
N LEU A 15 12.79 9.80 8.38
CA LEU A 15 12.99 8.56 7.64
C LEU A 15 11.87 8.40 6.62
N TYR A 16 12.22 8.01 5.39
CA TYR A 16 11.25 7.83 4.32
C TYR A 16 11.10 6.34 4.02
N LEU A 17 9.87 5.83 4.04
CA LEU A 17 9.56 4.47 3.67
C LEU A 17 9.10 4.37 2.18
N PRO A 18 9.43 3.26 1.49
CA PRO A 18 10.23 2.14 2.00
C PRO A 18 11.72 2.48 2.11
N ILE A 19 12.37 1.87 3.11
CA ILE A 19 13.79 2.02 3.40
C ILE A 19 14.53 0.69 3.35
N GLU A 20 15.75 0.74 2.82
CA GLU A 20 16.71 -0.37 2.82
C GLU A 20 17.41 -0.52 4.17
N GLN A 21 17.74 -1.75 4.58
CA GLN A 21 18.37 -2.02 5.88
C GLN A 21 19.67 -1.22 6.08
N ASN A 22 20.47 -1.02 5.03
CA ASN A 22 21.72 -0.27 5.10
C ASN A 22 21.48 1.21 5.46
N ASP A 23 20.44 1.83 4.89
CA ASP A 23 20.14 3.23 5.16
C ASP A 23 19.45 3.41 6.51
N LEU A 24 18.67 2.41 6.95
CA LEU A 24 18.20 2.33 8.33
C LEU A 24 19.37 2.29 9.31
N ASN A 25 20.35 1.41 9.11
CA ASN A 25 21.53 1.30 9.97
C ASN A 25 22.30 2.62 10.07
N LYS A 26 22.54 3.30 8.94
CA LYS A 26 23.19 4.62 8.95
C LYS A 26 22.38 5.66 9.72
N THR A 27 21.05 5.58 9.69
CA THR A 27 20.16 6.46 10.47
C THR A 27 20.32 6.19 11.96
N LEU A 28 20.38 4.93 12.38
CA LEU A 28 20.67 4.55 13.77
C LEU A 28 22.03 5.09 14.23
N GLU A 29 23.07 4.94 13.41
CA GLU A 29 24.41 5.47 13.67
C GLU A 29 24.40 7.00 13.86
N ARG A 30 23.68 7.74 13.00
CA ARG A 30 23.53 9.21 13.12
C ARG A 30 22.76 9.60 14.37
N LEU A 31 21.75 8.84 14.75
CA LEU A 31 21.01 9.04 16.00
C LEU A 31 21.79 8.60 17.25
N GLY A 32 22.88 7.84 17.06
CA GLY A 32 23.79 7.40 18.12
C GLY A 32 23.22 6.27 18.98
N VAL A 33 22.44 5.37 18.37
CA VAL A 33 21.80 4.23 19.02
C VAL A 33 22.15 2.93 18.28
N GLU A 34 22.08 1.79 18.97
CA GLU A 34 22.45 0.50 18.41
C GLU A 34 21.26 -0.22 17.75
N SER A 35 20.03 0.12 18.17
CA SER A 35 18.82 -0.52 17.65
C SER A 35 17.60 0.40 17.59
N LEU A 36 16.59 -0.05 16.85
CA LEU A 36 15.27 0.60 16.83
C LEU A 36 14.54 0.58 18.18
N GLU A 37 14.91 -0.31 19.10
CA GLU A 37 14.28 -0.40 20.43
C GLU A 37 14.59 0.83 21.29
N GLU A 38 15.67 1.56 20.96
CA GLU A 38 16.09 2.77 21.65
C GLU A 38 15.49 4.05 21.04
N ILE A 39 14.71 3.92 19.96
CA ILE A 39 14.14 5.04 19.21
C ILE A 39 12.65 5.12 19.46
N HIS A 40 12.16 6.34 19.70
CA HIS A 40 10.75 6.65 19.53
C HIS A 40 10.50 7.13 18.10
N TRP A 41 9.55 6.49 17.41
CA TRP A 41 9.16 6.89 16.07
C TRP A 41 7.66 7.21 16.00
N GLN A 42 7.31 8.11 15.10
CA GLN A 42 5.92 8.47 14.77
C GLN A 42 5.78 8.74 13.28
N VAL A 43 4.60 8.50 12.72
CA VAL A 43 4.27 8.90 11.35
C VAL A 43 3.94 10.40 11.34
N GLU A 44 4.63 11.17 10.51
CA GLU A 44 4.33 12.60 10.31
C GLU A 44 3.44 12.84 9.10
N GLU A 45 3.67 12.11 8.01
CA GLU A 45 2.95 12.30 6.75
C GLU A 45 2.85 10.98 5.98
N HIS A 46 1.72 10.76 5.30
CA HIS A 46 1.56 9.69 4.34
C HIS A 46 0.61 10.06 3.20
N SER A 47 0.78 9.40 2.06
CA SER A 47 -0.12 9.52 0.89
C SER A 47 -1.04 8.30 0.71
N ILE A 48 -1.13 7.45 1.72
CA ILE A 48 -1.93 6.22 1.71
C ILE A 48 -3.41 6.57 1.98
N PRO A 49 -4.38 5.97 1.26
CA PRO A 49 -5.81 6.11 1.56
C PRO A 49 -6.16 5.76 3.01
N ASP A 50 -7.09 6.50 3.62
CA ASP A 50 -7.38 6.44 5.06
C ASP A 50 -7.75 5.03 5.57
N ASN A 51 -8.58 4.29 4.83
CA ASN A 51 -8.97 2.92 5.22
C ASN A 51 -7.76 1.96 5.28
N LEU A 52 -6.80 2.12 4.36
CA LEU A 52 -5.57 1.35 4.36
C LEU A 52 -4.62 1.84 5.46
N ALA A 53 -4.51 3.16 5.65
CA ALA A 53 -3.71 3.77 6.71
C ALA A 53 -4.15 3.28 8.10
N ASN A 54 -5.46 3.20 8.36
CA ASN A 54 -5.99 2.68 9.62
C ASN A 54 -5.59 1.22 9.88
N MET A 55 -5.44 0.40 8.83
CA MET A 55 -5.01 -0.99 8.97
C MET A 55 -3.49 -1.16 9.13
N VAL A 56 -2.69 -0.33 8.46
CA VAL A 56 -1.23 -0.53 8.39
C VAL A 56 -0.42 0.40 9.30
N ILE A 57 -0.95 1.58 9.66
CA ILE A 57 -0.32 2.57 10.54
C ILE A 57 -0.92 2.51 11.94
N GLU A 58 -2.25 2.56 12.07
CA GLU A 58 -2.89 2.65 13.39
C GLU A 58 -2.91 1.32 14.16
N ALA A 59 -2.72 0.19 13.48
CA ALA A 59 -2.66 -1.14 14.08
C ALA A 59 -1.46 -1.36 15.03
N ARG A 60 -0.64 -0.33 15.29
CA ARG A 60 0.58 -0.37 16.12
C ARG A 60 1.57 -1.43 15.66
N THR A 61 1.70 -1.52 14.35
CA THR A 61 2.63 -2.39 13.65
C THR A 61 4.07 -1.95 13.88
N ASP A 62 4.99 -2.91 13.91
CA ASP A 62 6.41 -2.61 14.02
C ASP A 62 6.91 -1.88 12.75
N LEU A 63 8.04 -1.17 12.84
CA LEU A 63 8.58 -0.39 11.73
C LEU A 63 8.90 -1.27 10.50
N TYR A 64 9.36 -2.50 10.69
CA TYR A 64 9.65 -3.42 9.60
C TYR A 64 8.37 -3.87 8.89
N PHE A 65 7.30 -4.08 9.64
CA PHE A 65 6.00 -4.40 9.10
C PHE A 65 5.44 -3.23 8.28
N LEU A 66 5.51 -2.01 8.81
CA LEU A 66 5.13 -0.82 8.07
C LEU A 66 5.99 -0.64 6.81
N ASN A 67 7.29 -0.92 6.90
CA ASN A 67 8.22 -0.88 5.76
C ASN A 67 7.84 -1.90 4.67
N GLN A 68 7.42 -3.12 5.05
CA GLN A 68 6.94 -4.12 4.08
C GLN A 68 5.74 -3.62 3.28
N PHE A 69 4.76 -3.00 3.93
CA PHE A 69 3.62 -2.40 3.22
C PHE A 69 4.03 -1.21 2.37
N ALA A 70 4.96 -0.39 2.84
CA ALA A 70 5.50 0.70 2.03
C ALA A 70 6.20 0.19 0.75
N VAL A 71 6.87 -0.97 0.80
CA VAL A 71 7.41 -1.64 -0.39
C VAL A 71 6.29 -2.05 -1.33
N ILE A 72 5.29 -2.79 -0.83
CA ILE A 72 4.14 -3.24 -1.64
C ILE A 72 3.45 -2.06 -2.33
N PHE A 73 3.12 -1.00 -1.60
CA PHE A 73 2.46 0.18 -2.17
C PHE A 73 3.32 0.94 -3.17
N LYS A 74 4.64 0.99 -2.95
CA LYS A 74 5.57 1.61 -3.90
C LYS A 74 5.65 0.81 -5.20
N GLU A 75 5.72 -0.51 -5.11
CA GLU A 75 5.77 -1.42 -6.27
C GLU A 75 4.47 -1.41 -7.07
N MET A 76 3.32 -1.39 -6.38
CA MET A 76 2.01 -1.29 -7.00
C MET A 76 1.82 0.03 -7.77
N GLY A 77 2.24 1.15 -7.19
CA GLY A 77 1.96 2.47 -7.74
C GLY A 77 0.65 3.08 -7.21
N GLN A 78 0.52 4.40 -7.35
CA GLN A 78 -0.55 5.15 -6.68
C GLN A 78 -1.95 4.81 -7.22
N HIS A 79 -2.05 4.45 -8.51
CA HIS A 79 -3.33 4.12 -9.12
C HIS A 79 -3.87 2.79 -8.56
N GLU A 80 -3.03 1.78 -8.54
CA GLU A 80 -3.32 0.44 -8.05
C GLU A 80 -3.56 0.44 -6.53
N VAL A 81 -2.86 1.28 -5.78
CA VAL A 81 -3.12 1.47 -4.33
C VAL A 81 -4.50 2.10 -4.09
N THR A 82 -4.94 3.00 -4.97
CA THR A 82 -6.30 3.56 -4.90
C THR A 82 -7.34 2.48 -5.18
N ALA A 83 -7.13 1.66 -6.21
CA ALA A 83 -8.03 0.54 -6.53
C ALA A 83 -8.07 -0.50 -5.40
N LEU A 84 -6.93 -0.82 -4.79
CA LEU A 84 -6.85 -1.69 -3.62
C LEU A 84 -7.69 -1.14 -2.46
N SER A 85 -7.64 0.17 -2.22
CA SER A 85 -8.45 0.84 -1.20
C SER A 85 -9.95 0.67 -1.48
N GLU A 86 -10.39 0.86 -2.72
CA GLU A 86 -11.80 0.70 -3.11
C GLU A 86 -12.26 -0.76 -2.96
N LEU A 87 -11.45 -1.72 -3.40
CA LEU A 87 -11.72 -3.15 -3.26
C LEU A 87 -11.76 -3.58 -1.80
N ALA A 88 -10.84 -3.10 -0.96
CA ALA A 88 -10.83 -3.38 0.47
C ALA A 88 -12.11 -2.86 1.15
N ALA A 89 -12.57 -1.65 0.79
CA ALA A 89 -13.83 -1.10 1.29
C ALA A 89 -15.04 -1.92 0.80
N PHE A 90 -15.06 -2.30 -0.47
CA PHE A 90 -16.12 -3.13 -1.05
C PHE A 90 -16.22 -4.51 -0.39
N ALA A 91 -15.07 -5.18 -0.22
CA ALA A 91 -14.96 -6.48 0.43
C ALA A 91 -15.07 -6.40 1.97
N LYS A 92 -15.16 -5.19 2.54
CA LYS A 92 -15.23 -4.92 3.99
C LYS A 92 -14.05 -5.53 4.75
N ILE A 93 -12.86 -5.46 4.16
CA ILE A 93 -11.62 -5.88 4.80
C ILE A 93 -11.35 -4.98 6.00
N THR A 94 -11.07 -5.59 7.14
CA THR A 94 -10.83 -4.87 8.41
C THR A 94 -9.55 -5.28 9.12
N ASN A 95 -8.85 -6.30 8.62
CA ASN A 95 -7.58 -6.75 9.17
C ASN A 95 -6.48 -6.77 8.12
N VAL A 96 -5.25 -6.69 8.63
CA VAL A 96 -4.07 -6.46 7.81
C VAL A 96 -3.61 -7.70 7.03
N GLU A 97 -3.93 -8.91 7.51
CA GLU A 97 -3.59 -10.16 6.80
C GLU A 97 -4.48 -10.36 5.57
N GLU A 98 -5.77 -10.05 5.69
CA GLU A 98 -6.69 -9.98 4.54
C GLU A 98 -6.26 -8.91 3.54
N LEU A 99 -5.86 -7.73 4.03
CA LEU A 99 -5.34 -6.68 3.16
C LEU A 99 -4.08 -7.14 2.42
N LYS A 100 -3.15 -7.81 3.10
CA LYS A 100 -1.93 -8.35 2.51
C LYS A 100 -2.25 -9.39 1.43
N THR A 101 -3.22 -10.25 1.70
CA THR A 101 -3.71 -11.25 0.73
C THR A 101 -4.31 -10.55 -0.49
N LEU A 102 -5.19 -9.57 -0.30
CA LEU A 102 -5.79 -8.81 -1.40
C LEU A 102 -4.72 -8.10 -2.23
N ALA A 103 -3.79 -7.39 -1.58
CA ALA A 103 -2.68 -6.71 -2.25
C ALA A 103 -1.82 -7.68 -3.06
N SER A 104 -1.57 -8.88 -2.54
CA SER A 104 -0.82 -9.91 -3.28
C SER A 104 -1.55 -10.42 -4.52
N CYS A 105 -2.88 -10.34 -4.56
CA CYS A 105 -3.65 -10.73 -5.76
C CYS A 105 -3.82 -9.58 -6.76
N MET A 106 -3.49 -8.33 -6.39
CA MET A 106 -3.75 -7.15 -7.24
C MET A 106 -3.05 -7.21 -8.60
N TYR A 107 -1.91 -7.88 -8.73
CA TYR A 107 -1.23 -8.03 -10.03
C TYR A 107 -2.05 -8.87 -11.04
N GLU A 108 -3.02 -9.67 -10.56
CA GLU A 108 -3.92 -10.46 -11.40
C GLU A 108 -5.14 -9.64 -11.87
N PHE A 109 -5.39 -8.48 -11.24
CA PHE A 109 -6.50 -7.61 -11.60
C PHE A 109 -6.04 -6.52 -12.55
N GLU A 110 -6.62 -6.45 -13.74
CA GLU A 110 -6.52 -5.28 -14.60
C GLU A 110 -7.52 -4.23 -14.11
N CYS A 111 -7.02 -3.14 -13.52
CA CYS A 111 -7.84 -1.97 -13.20
C CYS A 111 -7.99 -1.09 -14.44
N PHE A 112 -9.24 -0.83 -14.84
CA PHE A 112 -9.55 0.05 -15.95
C PHE A 112 -10.04 1.40 -15.43
N PRO A 113 -9.16 2.40 -15.28
CA PRO A 113 -9.48 3.68 -14.66
C PRO A 113 -10.70 4.36 -15.28
N ASP A 114 -10.93 4.20 -16.59
CA ASP A 114 -12.00 4.92 -17.31
C ASP A 114 -13.30 4.11 -17.47
N ILE A 115 -13.39 2.94 -16.81
CA ILE A 115 -14.49 2.01 -16.97
C ILE A 115 -15.21 1.82 -15.63
N TYR A 116 -16.28 2.58 -15.47
CA TYR A 116 -17.07 2.63 -14.24
C TYR A 116 -18.41 1.89 -14.36
N THR A 117 -18.78 1.41 -15.56
CA THR A 117 -20.01 0.64 -15.79
C THR A 117 -19.78 -0.61 -16.65
N ARG A 118 -20.67 -1.61 -16.53
CA ARG A 118 -20.62 -2.82 -17.36
C ARG A 118 -20.69 -2.49 -18.86
N GLU A 119 -21.40 -1.43 -19.24
CA GLU A 119 -21.53 -0.98 -20.62
C GLU A 119 -20.26 -0.28 -21.13
N GLN A 120 -19.50 0.39 -20.26
CA GLN A 120 -18.19 0.93 -20.59
C GLN A 120 -17.17 -0.21 -20.75
N TYR A 121 -17.25 -1.22 -19.88
CA TYR A 121 -16.39 -2.41 -19.96
C TYR A 121 -16.65 -3.21 -21.22
N GLY A 122 -17.94 -3.44 -21.54
CA GLY A 122 -18.35 -4.09 -22.77
C GLY A 122 -17.85 -3.35 -24.02
N ARG A 123 -17.90 -2.01 -24.02
CA ARG A 123 -17.37 -1.20 -25.14
C ARG A 123 -15.86 -1.30 -25.29
N TYR A 124 -15.09 -1.24 -24.20
CA TYR A 124 -13.64 -1.41 -24.24
C TYR A 124 -13.24 -2.80 -24.75
N MET A 125 -13.88 -3.85 -24.23
CA MET A 125 -13.63 -5.24 -24.64
C MET A 125 -13.96 -5.50 -26.11
N ILE A 126 -14.98 -4.83 -26.64
CA ILE A 126 -15.45 -5.02 -28.03
C ILE A 126 -14.68 -4.14 -29.02
N CYS A 127 -14.44 -2.87 -28.67
CA CYS A 127 -13.96 -1.89 -29.63
C CYS A 127 -12.43 -1.68 -29.56
N GLU A 128 -11.79 -1.87 -28.41
CA GLU A 128 -10.42 -1.40 -28.18
C GLU A 128 -9.41 -2.50 -27.82
N SER A 129 -9.82 -3.59 -27.17
CA SER A 129 -8.89 -4.65 -26.75
C SER A 129 -8.55 -5.67 -27.86
N GLY A 130 -9.30 -5.70 -28.96
CA GLY A 130 -9.14 -6.67 -30.05
C GLY A 130 -9.38 -8.14 -29.65
N ARG A 131 -9.78 -8.41 -28.40
CA ARG A 131 -10.08 -9.76 -27.88
C ARG A 131 -11.58 -9.99 -27.85
N PHE A 132 -12.13 -10.42 -28.98
CA PHE A 132 -13.45 -11.02 -29.02
C PHE A 132 -13.36 -12.52 -28.70
N GLU A 133 -13.40 -12.86 -27.41
CA GLU A 133 -13.95 -14.16 -26.99
C GLU A 133 -15.26 -13.88 -26.27
N TYR A 134 -16.34 -14.12 -27.02
CA TYR A 134 -17.71 -13.95 -26.59
C TYR A 134 -18.12 -15.18 -25.79
N ASP A 135 -17.95 -15.17 -24.47
CA ASP A 135 -18.58 -16.17 -23.60
C ASP A 135 -19.86 -15.60 -22.99
N PHE A 136 -20.96 -15.82 -23.72
CA PHE A 136 -22.31 -15.70 -23.21
C PHE A 136 -22.56 -16.83 -22.21
N SER A 137 -22.15 -16.64 -20.96
CA SER A 137 -22.58 -17.52 -19.87
C SER A 137 -22.53 -16.82 -18.52
N ILE A 138 -23.40 -15.83 -18.32
CA ILE A 138 -24.04 -15.63 -17.00
C ILE A 138 -25.53 -15.36 -17.25
N ILE A 139 -26.30 -16.45 -17.33
CA ILE A 139 -27.71 -16.48 -16.97
C ILE A 139 -27.79 -17.24 -15.64
N LEU A 140 -27.96 -16.51 -14.54
CA LEU A 140 -29.00 -16.65 -13.50
C LEU A 140 -28.67 -15.78 -12.30
#